data_AF-A0A3N0UY19-F1
#
_entry.id   AF-A0A3N0UY19-F1
#
_cell.length_a   1.000
_cell.length_b   1.000
_cell.length_c   1.000
_cell.angle_alpha   90.00
_cell.angle_beta   90.00
_cell.angle_gamma   90.00
#
_symmetry.space_group_name_H-M   'P 1'
#
loop_
_entity.id
_entity.type
_entity.pdbx_description
1 polymer ?
#
loop_
_entity_poly.entity_id
_entity_poly.type
_entity_poly.pdbx_seq_one_letter_code
_entity_poly.pdbx_strand_id
1 'polypeptide(L)'
;MQKTAILHLITAARNASPFDVNMAFDAGFDNIMPYTQVALSDVAALTQDAIFSRSPSGLKREGIFIGGRDIDLAMDMLNAAAKAMFPPFQISLFADPSGAFTTAAAMVAKVEQHLRKQHGAGLAGCRVSVLGATGPVGGCAAIIAAHAGAEVSLVAHAALADVQNKAAAYQQRYAVNLHCVDGSSDAAKTAMLQHSDVLLCCAAAGIQVVSVAQMAASAGLKLVADVNAVPPTGAEGVDVMADGVPVAGTQVLGIGALAIGNLKYATQHQLLKQMLSAETPQRLDFLSAFETARAILAD
;
A
#
# COMPACT_ATOMS: atom_id res chain seq x y z
N MET A 1 -22.40 26.23 -15.18
CA MET A 1 -20.99 26.30 -14.73
C MET A 1 -20.70 25.06 -13.89
N GLN A 2 -19.57 24.40 -14.16
CA GLN A 2 -19.11 23.27 -13.36
C GLN A 2 -18.79 23.76 -11.93
N LYS A 3 -19.17 22.98 -10.91
CA LYS A 3 -18.85 23.31 -9.52
C LYS A 3 -17.37 23.06 -9.26
N THR A 4 -16.74 23.94 -8.48
CA THR A 4 -15.36 23.79 -7.99
C THR A 4 -15.16 22.43 -7.33
N ALA A 5 -14.11 21.70 -7.72
CA ALA A 5 -13.67 20.46 -7.09
C ALA A 5 -12.90 20.76 -5.81
N ILE A 6 -13.34 20.21 -4.68
CA ILE A 6 -12.74 20.43 -3.37
C ILE A 6 -12.31 19.09 -2.78
N LEU A 7 -11.06 19.00 -2.33
CA LEU A 7 -10.57 17.88 -1.53
C LEU A 7 -10.31 18.34 -0.11
N HIS A 8 -11.00 17.74 0.86
CA HIS A 8 -10.69 17.90 2.28
C HIS A 8 -9.61 16.89 2.66
N LEU A 9 -8.39 17.36 2.86
CA LEU A 9 -7.27 16.51 3.28
C LEU A 9 -7.25 16.46 4.80
N ILE A 10 -7.73 15.35 5.36
CA ILE A 10 -7.78 15.08 6.80
C ILE A 10 -6.55 14.25 7.19
N THR A 11 -5.85 14.66 8.25
CA THR A 11 -4.72 13.89 8.77
C THR A 11 -4.57 14.06 10.29
N ALA A 12 -4.23 12.96 10.96
CA ALA A 12 -3.80 12.98 12.37
C ALA A 12 -2.38 13.57 12.54
N ALA A 13 -1.62 13.70 11.45
CA ALA A 13 -0.28 14.25 11.49
C ALA A 13 -0.30 15.78 11.68
N ARG A 14 0.82 16.32 12.18
CA ARG A 14 1.01 17.77 12.35
C ARG A 14 0.95 18.56 11.04
N ASN A 15 1.34 17.92 9.95
CA ASN A 15 1.42 18.54 8.62
C ASN A 15 0.64 17.70 7.62
N ALA A 16 -0.01 18.37 6.67
CA ALA A 16 -0.47 17.75 5.44
C ALA A 16 0.74 17.41 4.55
N SER A 17 0.66 16.29 3.85
CA SER A 17 1.71 15.82 2.95
C SER A 17 1.74 16.67 1.68
N PRO A 18 2.85 17.35 1.35
CA PRO A 18 2.96 18.08 0.08
C PRO A 18 2.84 17.16 -1.13
N PHE A 19 3.26 15.90 -1.00
CA PHE A 19 3.09 14.90 -2.04
C PHE A 19 1.60 14.70 -2.37
N ASP A 20 0.77 14.48 -1.34
CA ASP A 20 -0.67 14.23 -1.54
C ASP A 20 -1.40 15.46 -2.07
N VAL A 21 -0.98 16.66 -1.64
CA VAL A 21 -1.49 17.94 -2.17
C VAL A 21 -1.20 18.07 -3.68
N ASN A 22 0.04 17.83 -4.10
CA ASN A 22 0.41 17.91 -5.52
C ASN A 22 -0.36 16.88 -6.35
N MET A 23 -0.45 15.63 -5.89
CA MET A 23 -1.20 14.58 -6.57
C MET A 23 -2.67 14.95 -6.77
N ALA A 24 -3.29 15.58 -5.77
CA ALA A 24 -4.69 16.00 -5.85
C ALA A 24 -4.90 17.11 -6.88
N PHE A 25 -4.02 18.13 -6.91
CA PHE A 25 -4.07 19.16 -7.95
C PHE A 25 -3.90 18.55 -9.34
N ASP A 26 -2.89 17.70 -9.52
CA ASP A 26 -2.62 17.04 -10.80
C ASP A 26 -3.77 16.11 -11.24
N ALA A 27 -4.57 15.61 -10.29
CA ALA A 27 -5.76 14.80 -10.55
C ALA A 27 -7.01 15.62 -10.92
N GLY A 28 -6.95 16.96 -10.84
CA GLY A 28 -8.03 17.86 -11.25
C GLY A 28 -8.88 18.43 -10.12
N PHE A 29 -8.41 18.38 -8.87
CA PHE A 29 -9.01 19.17 -7.79
C PHE A 29 -8.63 20.64 -7.91
N ASP A 30 -9.62 21.53 -7.76
CA ASP A 30 -9.40 22.98 -7.86
C ASP A 30 -8.86 23.56 -6.54
N ASN A 31 -9.28 22.98 -5.40
CA ASN A 31 -8.86 23.42 -4.06
C ASN A 31 -8.63 22.21 -3.15
N ILE A 32 -7.55 22.26 -2.38
CA ILE A 32 -7.23 21.28 -1.34
C ILE A 32 -7.23 22.03 -0.01
N MET A 33 -8.10 21.62 0.93
CA MET A 33 -8.16 22.20 2.27
C MET A 33 -7.58 21.21 3.29
N PRO A 34 -6.40 21.48 3.87
CA PRO A 34 -5.79 20.59 4.85
C PRO A 34 -6.34 20.84 6.27
N TYR A 35 -6.74 19.75 6.93
CA TYR A 35 -7.06 19.68 8.35
C TYR A 35 -6.05 18.77 9.02
N THR A 36 -5.20 19.35 9.88
CA THR A 36 -4.11 18.64 10.54
C THR A 36 -4.41 18.38 12.01
N GLN A 37 -3.75 17.38 12.59
CA GLN A 37 -3.96 16.96 13.97
C GLN A 37 -5.43 16.61 14.29
N VAL A 38 -6.18 16.14 13.29
CA VAL A 38 -7.58 15.74 13.47
C VAL A 38 -7.62 14.46 14.30
N ALA A 39 -8.43 14.43 15.36
CA ALA A 39 -8.65 13.22 16.12
C ALA A 39 -9.73 12.35 15.44
N LEU A 40 -9.71 11.04 15.71
CA LEU A 40 -10.73 10.12 15.18
C LEU A 40 -12.15 10.57 15.55
N SER A 41 -12.35 11.14 16.74
CA SER A 41 -13.63 11.67 17.21
C SER A 41 -14.20 12.80 16.35
N ASP A 42 -13.35 13.54 15.66
CA ASP A 42 -13.74 14.77 14.96
C ASP A 42 -14.14 14.49 13.50
N VAL A 43 -13.73 13.34 12.95
CA VAL A 43 -13.91 12.99 11.54
C VAL A 43 -15.38 12.97 11.13
N ALA A 44 -16.27 12.48 11.99
CA ALA A 44 -17.69 12.41 11.68
C ALA A 44 -18.32 13.81 11.51
N ALA A 45 -18.00 14.74 12.41
CA ALA A 45 -18.50 16.11 12.35
C ALA A 45 -17.95 16.84 11.11
N LEU A 46 -16.65 16.74 10.84
CA LEU A 46 -16.03 17.32 9.63
C LEU A 46 -16.66 16.77 8.34
N THR A 47 -16.95 15.47 8.32
CA THR A 47 -17.61 14.84 7.17
C THR A 47 -19.03 15.39 6.98
N GLN A 48 -19.80 15.53 8.06
CA GLN A 48 -21.15 16.08 7.99
C GLN A 48 -21.18 17.54 7.54
N ASP A 49 -20.26 18.35 8.04
CA ASP A 49 -20.12 19.75 7.62
C ASP A 49 -19.84 19.85 6.11
N ALA A 50 -18.97 18.99 5.58
CA ALA A 50 -18.71 18.93 4.14
C ALA A 50 -19.98 18.58 3.35
N ILE A 51 -20.63 17.44 3.66
CA ILE A 51 -21.77 16.94 2.87
C ILE A 51 -23.04 17.79 2.97
N PHE A 52 -23.25 18.56 4.04
CA PHE A 52 -24.42 19.45 4.17
C PHE A 52 -24.20 20.85 3.58
N SER A 53 -22.96 21.23 3.29
CA SER A 53 -22.62 22.57 2.79
C SER A 53 -22.83 22.73 1.28
N ARG A 54 -23.11 21.66 0.53
CA ARG A 54 -23.17 21.68 -0.94
C ARG A 54 -24.42 21.00 -1.52
N SER A 55 -24.90 21.53 -2.64
CA SER A 55 -25.94 20.90 -3.48
C SER A 55 -25.52 19.51 -3.97
N PRO A 56 -26.44 18.60 -4.37
CA PRO A 56 -26.11 17.28 -4.90
C PRO A 56 -25.08 17.27 -6.05
N SER A 57 -25.17 18.21 -7.00
CA SER A 57 -24.17 18.36 -8.07
C SER A 57 -22.79 18.80 -7.58
N GLY A 58 -22.74 19.46 -6.41
CA GLY A 58 -21.50 19.89 -5.75
C GLY A 58 -20.85 18.75 -4.97
N LEU A 59 -21.63 17.83 -4.40
CA LEU A 59 -21.12 16.64 -3.71
C LEU A 59 -20.35 15.71 -4.65
N LYS A 60 -20.78 15.59 -5.92
CA LYS A 60 -20.02 14.89 -6.98
C LYS A 60 -18.65 15.53 -7.27
N ARG A 61 -18.39 16.73 -6.76
CA ARG A 61 -17.17 17.53 -6.95
C ARG A 61 -16.51 17.81 -5.59
N GLU A 62 -16.68 16.89 -4.65
CA GLU A 62 -16.12 16.97 -3.32
C GLU A 62 -15.66 15.60 -2.86
N GLY A 63 -14.61 15.56 -2.05
CA GLY A 63 -14.15 14.33 -1.44
C GLY A 63 -13.32 14.58 -0.21
N ILE A 64 -13.07 13.51 0.54
CA ILE A 64 -12.16 13.49 1.68
C ILE A 64 -10.99 12.56 1.36
N PHE A 65 -9.77 13.08 1.53
CA PHE A 65 -8.55 12.28 1.53
C PHE A 65 -8.05 12.15 2.97
N ILE A 66 -7.75 10.93 3.40
CA ILE A 66 -7.24 10.62 4.74
C ILE A 66 -5.76 10.26 4.62
N GLY A 67 -4.93 11.20 5.03
CA GLY A 67 -3.49 11.01 5.13
C GLY A 67 -3.07 10.52 6.51
N GLY A 68 -1.80 10.73 6.85
CA GLY A 68 -1.24 10.36 8.15
C GLY A 68 -0.13 9.33 8.01
N ARG A 69 0.22 8.66 9.11
CA ARG A 69 1.29 7.66 9.18
C ARG A 69 0.84 6.29 9.66
N ASP A 70 -0.25 6.27 10.42
CA ASP A 70 -0.79 5.06 11.04
C ASP A 70 -1.91 4.51 10.15
N ILE A 71 -1.73 3.26 9.68
CA ILE A 71 -2.66 2.60 8.78
C ILE A 71 -3.98 2.24 9.45
N ASP A 72 -3.93 1.85 10.73
CA ASP A 72 -5.10 1.37 11.46
C ASP A 72 -5.97 2.57 11.79
N LEU A 73 -5.35 3.67 12.25
CA LEU A 73 -6.03 4.94 12.47
C LEU A 73 -6.62 5.51 11.17
N ALA A 74 -5.88 5.49 10.05
CA ALA A 74 -6.40 5.99 8.78
C ALA A 74 -7.63 5.19 8.31
N MET A 75 -7.61 3.86 8.48
CA MET A 75 -8.78 3.03 8.18
C MET A 75 -9.94 3.27 9.14
N ASP A 76 -9.68 3.54 10.43
CA ASP A 76 -10.72 3.90 11.39
C ASP A 76 -11.36 5.25 11.06
N MET A 77 -10.55 6.24 10.65
CA MET A 77 -11.05 7.51 10.15
C MET A 77 -11.86 7.34 8.86
N LEU A 78 -11.41 6.49 7.93
CA LEU A 78 -12.15 6.18 6.70
C LEU A 78 -13.52 5.57 7.01
N ASN A 79 -13.56 4.64 7.97
CA ASN A 79 -14.79 4.03 8.47
C ASN A 79 -15.71 5.06 9.14
N ALA A 80 -15.16 5.97 9.95
CA ALA A 80 -15.92 7.02 10.63
C ALA A 80 -16.55 7.99 9.63
N ALA A 81 -15.79 8.46 8.64
CA ALA A 81 -16.30 9.29 7.55
C ALA A 81 -17.41 8.56 6.76
N ALA A 82 -17.18 7.29 6.40
CA ALA A 82 -18.17 6.50 5.66
C ALA A 82 -19.50 6.37 6.41
N LYS A 83 -19.46 6.14 7.73
CA LYS A 83 -20.65 6.01 8.59
C LYS A 83 -21.38 7.33 8.84
N ALA A 84 -20.71 8.46 8.65
CA ALA A 84 -21.29 9.78 8.86
C ALA A 84 -22.14 10.27 7.67
N MET A 85 -22.11 9.56 6.54
CA MET A 85 -22.82 9.90 5.31
C MET A 85 -24.07 9.03 5.08
N PHE A 86 -25.05 9.56 4.35
CA PHE A 86 -26.25 8.82 3.94
C PHE A 86 -26.85 9.44 2.68
N PRO A 87 -27.52 8.67 1.79
CA PRO A 87 -28.09 9.24 0.57
C PRO A 87 -29.08 10.40 0.85
N PRO A 88 -29.04 11.50 0.08
CA PRO A 88 -28.13 11.81 -1.03
C PRO A 88 -26.81 12.49 -0.62
N PHE A 89 -26.58 12.70 0.68
CA PHE A 89 -25.43 13.42 1.25
C PHE A 89 -24.21 12.50 1.37
N GLN A 90 -23.55 12.25 0.25
CA GLN A 90 -22.38 11.39 0.16
C GLN A 90 -21.32 11.98 -0.77
N ILE A 91 -20.05 11.80 -0.42
CA ILE A 91 -18.88 12.24 -1.18
C ILE A 91 -17.87 11.09 -1.25
N SER A 92 -16.94 11.16 -2.20
CA SER A 92 -15.90 10.15 -2.34
C SER A 92 -14.89 10.23 -1.19
N LEU A 93 -14.43 9.07 -0.70
CA LEU A 93 -13.42 8.94 0.34
C LEU A 93 -12.22 8.16 -0.18
N PHE A 94 -11.01 8.58 0.19
CA PHE A 94 -9.78 7.87 -0.10
C PHE A 94 -8.81 7.95 1.07
N ALA A 95 -8.25 6.83 1.53
CA ALA A 95 -7.16 6.81 2.50
C ALA A 95 -5.85 6.35 1.85
N ASP A 96 -4.74 7.03 2.13
CA ASP A 96 -3.39 6.59 1.73
C ASP A 96 -2.32 7.17 2.68
N PRO A 97 -2.26 6.69 3.94
CA PRO A 97 -1.36 7.24 4.94
C PRO A 97 0.11 7.09 4.51
N SER A 98 0.77 8.22 4.24
CA SER A 98 2.15 8.30 3.78
C SER A 98 2.42 7.50 2.50
N GLY A 99 1.41 7.31 1.65
CA GLY A 99 1.54 6.52 0.43
C GLY A 99 1.61 5.02 0.65
N ALA A 100 1.34 4.52 1.86
CA ALA A 100 1.54 3.12 2.20
C ALA A 100 0.62 2.18 1.41
N PHE A 101 -0.63 2.61 1.14
CA PHE A 101 -1.61 1.78 0.46
C PHE A 101 -1.25 1.63 -1.01
N THR A 102 -0.95 2.76 -1.66
CA THR A 102 -0.61 2.77 -3.08
C THR A 102 0.77 2.16 -3.34
N THR A 103 1.73 2.28 -2.41
CA THR A 103 3.03 1.61 -2.50
C THR A 103 2.89 0.09 -2.37
N ALA A 104 2.14 -0.39 -1.37
CA ALA A 104 1.90 -1.81 -1.17
C ALA A 104 1.15 -2.42 -2.36
N ALA A 105 0.10 -1.74 -2.84
CA ALA A 105 -0.65 -2.12 -4.03
C ALA A 105 0.26 -2.23 -5.26
N ALA A 106 1.06 -1.20 -5.54
CA ALA A 106 1.96 -1.19 -6.69
C ALA A 106 3.01 -2.30 -6.61
N MET A 107 3.60 -2.51 -5.43
CA MET A 107 4.59 -3.58 -5.21
C MET A 107 3.98 -4.95 -5.50
N VAL A 108 2.84 -5.26 -4.90
CA VAL A 108 2.19 -6.58 -5.07
C VAL A 108 1.68 -6.77 -6.51
N ALA A 109 1.18 -5.72 -7.16
CA ALA A 109 0.74 -5.79 -8.55
C ALA A 109 1.91 -6.05 -9.53
N LYS A 110 3.06 -5.40 -9.31
CA LYS A 110 4.30 -5.64 -10.07
C LYS A 110 4.81 -7.05 -9.88
N VAL A 111 4.85 -7.54 -8.65
CA VAL A 111 5.19 -8.94 -8.33
C VAL A 111 4.28 -9.89 -9.11
N GLU A 112 2.96 -9.70 -9.03
CA GLU A 112 2.01 -10.56 -9.73
C GLU A 112 2.17 -10.50 -11.25
N GLN A 113 2.40 -9.31 -11.81
CA GLN A 113 2.63 -9.14 -13.24
C GLN A 113 3.82 -9.98 -13.72
N HIS A 114 4.94 -9.95 -12.99
CA HIS A 114 6.13 -10.73 -13.34
C HIS A 114 5.96 -12.22 -13.08
N LEU A 115 5.26 -12.62 -12.01
CA LEU A 115 4.89 -14.03 -11.80
C LEU A 115 4.08 -14.57 -12.98
N ARG A 116 3.08 -13.81 -13.47
CA ARG A 116 2.27 -14.23 -14.62
C ARG A 116 3.10 -14.32 -15.89
N LYS A 117 3.95 -13.33 -16.16
CA LYS A 117 4.79 -13.27 -17.37
C LYS A 117 5.84 -14.39 -17.42
N GLN A 118 6.49 -14.69 -16.29
CA GLN A 118 7.67 -15.56 -16.24
C GLN A 118 7.37 -16.98 -15.76
N HIS A 119 6.29 -17.17 -15.01
CA HIS A 119 5.94 -18.46 -14.40
C HIS A 119 4.52 -18.93 -14.73
N GLY A 120 3.75 -18.17 -15.53
CA GLY A 120 2.42 -18.56 -15.98
C GLY A 120 1.34 -18.61 -14.89
N ALA A 121 1.63 -18.11 -13.69
CA ALA A 121 0.73 -18.13 -12.54
C ALA A 121 0.76 -16.79 -11.79
N GLY A 122 -0.33 -16.45 -11.09
CA GLY A 122 -0.41 -15.27 -10.24
C GLY A 122 0.10 -15.53 -8.81
N LEU A 123 -0.45 -14.79 -7.86
CA LEU A 123 -0.11 -14.92 -6.43
C LEU A 123 -0.77 -16.12 -5.74
N ALA A 124 -1.84 -16.69 -6.30
CA ALA A 124 -2.56 -17.80 -5.68
C ALA A 124 -1.65 -19.02 -5.47
N GLY A 125 -1.54 -19.48 -4.21
CA GLY A 125 -0.67 -20.58 -3.80
C GLY A 125 0.82 -20.25 -3.76
N CYS A 126 1.21 -19.00 -4.03
CA CYS A 126 2.60 -18.55 -3.96
C CYS A 126 3.00 -18.30 -2.49
N ARG A 127 4.19 -18.76 -2.08
CA ARG A 127 4.71 -18.49 -0.73
C ARG A 127 5.41 -17.14 -0.70
N VAL A 128 4.82 -16.18 0.01
CA VAL A 128 5.27 -14.79 0.07
C VAL A 128 5.80 -14.47 1.47
N SER A 129 7.07 -14.12 1.57
CA SER A 129 7.67 -13.67 2.83
C SER A 129 7.82 -12.16 2.86
N VAL A 130 7.43 -11.52 3.96
CA VAL A 130 7.42 -10.06 4.11
C VAL A 130 8.36 -9.61 5.21
N LEU A 131 9.49 -9.00 4.83
CA LEU A 131 10.41 -8.31 5.73
C LEU A 131 9.91 -6.88 5.98
N GLY A 132 9.92 -6.42 7.22
CA GLY A 132 9.30 -5.13 7.59
C GLY A 132 7.77 -5.19 7.69
N ALA A 133 7.23 -6.38 7.95
CA ALA A 133 5.79 -6.67 8.03
C ALA A 133 4.99 -5.83 9.05
N THR A 134 5.64 -5.32 10.09
CA THR A 134 5.00 -4.48 11.12
C THR A 134 4.85 -3.02 10.67
N GLY A 135 5.56 -2.62 9.61
CA GLY A 135 5.47 -1.29 9.03
C GLY A 135 4.22 -1.10 8.13
N PRO A 136 3.88 0.14 7.80
CA PRO A 136 2.69 0.47 6.99
C PRO A 136 2.62 -0.28 5.65
N VAL A 137 3.71 -0.23 4.87
CA VAL A 137 3.77 -0.84 3.53
C VAL A 137 3.76 -2.36 3.64
N GLY A 138 4.61 -2.93 4.50
CA GLY A 138 4.71 -4.39 4.67
C GLY A 138 3.40 -5.01 5.16
N GLY A 139 2.73 -4.36 6.12
CA GLY A 139 1.44 -4.80 6.63
C GLY A 139 0.36 -4.83 5.55
N CYS A 140 0.22 -3.73 4.80
CA CYS A 140 -0.74 -3.65 3.70
C CYS A 140 -0.42 -4.68 2.60
N ALA A 141 0.85 -4.83 2.23
CA ALA A 141 1.27 -5.76 1.20
C ALA A 141 0.98 -7.22 1.58
N ALA A 142 1.16 -7.58 2.85
CA ALA A 142 0.82 -8.90 3.37
C ALA A 142 -0.69 -9.18 3.25
N ILE A 143 -1.54 -8.23 3.63
CA ILE A 143 -3.00 -8.37 3.53
C ILE A 143 -3.44 -8.48 2.07
N ILE A 144 -2.90 -7.63 1.18
CA ILE A 144 -3.19 -7.67 -0.26
C ILE A 144 -2.79 -9.02 -0.85
N ALA A 145 -1.57 -9.49 -0.58
CA ALA A 145 -1.08 -10.77 -1.09
C ALA A 145 -1.93 -11.95 -0.58
N ALA A 146 -2.34 -11.93 0.70
CA ALA A 146 -3.19 -12.97 1.27
C ALA A 146 -4.58 -12.99 0.60
N HIS A 147 -5.20 -11.82 0.38
CA HIS A 147 -6.46 -11.74 -0.37
C HIS A 147 -6.32 -12.16 -1.84
N ALA A 148 -5.14 -12.00 -2.43
CA ALA A 148 -4.81 -12.53 -3.76
C ALA A 148 -4.53 -14.04 -3.77
N GLY A 149 -4.67 -14.72 -2.62
CA GLY A 149 -4.56 -16.17 -2.49
C GLY A 149 -3.15 -16.69 -2.18
N ALA A 150 -2.20 -15.81 -1.85
CA ALA A 150 -0.85 -16.22 -1.47
C ALA A 150 -0.81 -16.83 -0.05
N GLU A 151 0.17 -17.71 0.18
CA GLU A 151 0.55 -18.17 1.51
C GLU A 151 1.56 -17.19 2.10
N VAL A 152 1.10 -16.30 2.98
CA VAL A 152 1.91 -15.16 3.45
C VAL A 152 2.54 -15.43 4.81
N SER A 153 3.84 -15.15 4.92
CA SER A 153 4.62 -15.18 6.16
C SER A 153 5.12 -13.78 6.54
N LEU A 154 4.69 -13.28 7.71
CA LEU A 154 5.26 -12.09 8.32
C LEU A 154 6.59 -12.46 8.99
N VAL A 155 7.66 -11.82 8.56
CA VAL A 155 9.01 -12.13 9.05
C VAL A 155 9.37 -11.20 10.20
N ALA A 156 9.66 -11.77 11.37
CA ALA A 156 10.13 -11.02 12.52
C ALA A 156 11.59 -10.58 12.35
N HIS A 157 11.86 -9.30 12.58
CA HIS A 157 13.23 -8.78 12.61
C HIS A 157 13.92 -8.98 13.97
N ALA A 158 13.14 -8.99 15.07
CA ALA A 158 13.68 -9.16 16.42
C ALA A 158 12.84 -10.15 17.23
N ALA A 159 11.64 -9.75 17.66
CA ALA A 159 10.76 -10.61 18.43
C ALA A 159 9.66 -11.22 17.54
N LEU A 160 9.51 -12.55 17.60
CA LEU A 160 8.41 -13.24 16.92
C LEU A 160 7.03 -12.75 17.39
N ALA A 161 6.93 -12.33 18.66
CA ALA A 161 5.71 -11.79 19.24
C ALA A 161 5.17 -10.56 18.49
N ASP A 162 6.04 -9.72 17.93
CA ASP A 162 5.63 -8.48 17.24
C ASP A 162 4.79 -8.79 15.99
N VAL A 163 5.25 -9.75 15.19
CA VAL A 163 4.52 -10.19 14.00
C VAL A 163 3.31 -11.05 14.34
N GLN A 164 3.34 -11.83 15.43
CA GLN A 164 2.19 -12.61 15.90
C GLN A 164 1.03 -11.70 16.32
N ASN A 165 1.32 -10.64 17.07
CA ASN A 165 0.32 -9.65 17.47
C ASN A 165 -0.30 -8.98 16.23
N LYS A 166 0.52 -8.65 15.23
CA LYS A 166 0.03 -8.02 14.00
C LYS A 166 -0.78 -8.99 13.13
N ALA A 167 -0.36 -10.24 13.01
CA ALA A 167 -1.11 -11.29 12.32
C ALA A 167 -2.49 -11.52 12.95
N ALA A 168 -2.57 -11.58 14.29
CA ALA A 168 -3.85 -11.72 15.01
C ALA A 168 -4.77 -10.51 14.76
N ALA A 169 -4.22 -9.29 14.81
CA ALA A 169 -4.98 -8.07 14.51
C ALA A 169 -5.50 -8.06 13.06
N TYR A 170 -4.69 -8.47 12.09
CA TYR A 170 -5.09 -8.54 10.68
C TYR A 170 -6.09 -9.66 10.41
N GLN A 171 -5.99 -10.81 11.08
CA GLN A 171 -7.01 -11.85 11.02
C GLN A 171 -8.37 -11.30 11.48
N GLN A 172 -8.40 -10.59 12.61
CA GLN A 172 -9.65 -10.02 13.14
C GLN A 172 -10.22 -8.93 12.22
N ARG A 173 -9.37 -8.06 11.68
CA ARG A 173 -9.78 -6.86 10.94
C ARG A 173 -10.07 -7.13 9.46
N TYR A 174 -9.33 -8.04 8.84
CA TYR A 174 -9.34 -8.26 7.40
C TYR A 174 -9.64 -9.72 7.00
N ALA A 175 -9.85 -10.62 7.97
CA ALA A 175 -10.13 -12.04 7.72
C ALA A 175 -9.06 -12.75 6.86
N VAL A 176 -7.78 -12.43 7.13
CA VAL A 176 -6.61 -13.04 6.46
C VAL A 176 -5.78 -13.89 7.40
N ASN A 177 -5.49 -15.14 6.99
CA ASN A 177 -4.60 -16.02 7.74
C ASN A 177 -3.15 -15.74 7.35
N LEU A 178 -2.33 -15.31 8.31
CA LEU A 178 -0.92 -14.98 8.08
C LEU A 178 -0.03 -15.83 8.99
N HIS A 179 1.02 -16.42 8.42
CA HIS A 179 2.05 -17.11 9.18
C HIS A 179 3.03 -16.12 9.78
N CYS A 180 3.74 -16.54 10.83
CA CYS A 180 4.78 -15.77 11.48
C CYS A 180 6.06 -16.61 11.51
N VAL A 181 7.16 -16.05 11.00
CA VAL A 181 8.44 -16.74 10.91
C VAL A 181 9.56 -15.88 11.47
N ASP A 182 10.59 -16.51 12.00
CA ASP A 182 11.78 -15.82 12.50
C ASP A 182 12.69 -15.41 11.34
N GLY A 183 13.14 -14.16 11.35
CA GLY A 183 14.16 -13.60 10.46
C GLY A 183 15.16 -12.72 11.21
N SER A 184 15.32 -12.95 12.51
CA SER A 184 16.18 -12.16 13.40
C SER A 184 17.67 -12.36 13.19
N SER A 185 18.05 -13.42 12.47
CA SER A 185 19.44 -13.75 12.15
C SER A 185 19.60 -14.11 10.67
N ASP A 186 20.83 -14.05 10.17
CA ASP A 186 21.13 -14.44 8.78
C ASP A 186 20.85 -15.91 8.50
N ALA A 187 21.03 -16.78 9.50
CA ALA A 187 20.66 -18.19 9.40
C ALA A 187 19.13 -18.36 9.29
N ALA A 188 18.37 -17.63 10.11
CA ALA A 188 16.91 -17.67 10.07
C ALA A 188 16.36 -17.14 8.73
N LYS A 189 16.91 -16.02 8.22
CA LYS A 189 16.57 -15.50 6.89
C LYS A 189 16.89 -16.50 5.78
N THR A 190 18.07 -17.13 5.82
CA THR A 190 18.46 -18.16 4.84
C THR A 190 17.47 -19.33 4.85
N ALA A 191 17.07 -19.81 6.03
CA ALA A 191 16.09 -20.88 6.16
C ALA A 191 14.71 -20.48 5.63
N MET A 192 14.24 -19.27 5.97
CA MET A 192 12.97 -18.73 5.46
C MET A 192 12.95 -18.65 3.92
N LEU A 193 14.06 -18.24 3.31
CA LEU A 193 14.15 -18.11 1.85
C LEU A 193 14.07 -19.45 1.11
N GLN A 194 14.40 -20.58 1.74
CA GLN A 194 14.19 -21.91 1.16
C GLN A 194 12.71 -22.25 0.99
N HIS A 195 11.84 -21.58 1.77
CA HIS A 195 10.40 -21.78 1.76
C HIS A 195 9.65 -20.61 1.14
N SER A 196 10.33 -19.73 0.40
CA SER A 196 9.75 -18.54 -0.20
C SER A 196 9.86 -18.59 -1.72
N ASP A 197 8.77 -18.27 -2.41
CA ASP A 197 8.75 -18.04 -3.85
C ASP A 197 8.95 -16.56 -4.17
N VAL A 198 8.45 -15.69 -3.28
CA VAL A 198 8.56 -14.22 -3.37
C VAL A 198 9.02 -13.65 -2.04
N LEU A 199 9.92 -12.67 -2.10
CA LEU A 199 10.33 -11.85 -0.96
C LEU A 199 9.92 -10.40 -1.16
N LEU A 200 9.20 -9.82 -0.19
CA LEU A 200 8.88 -8.40 -0.14
C LEU A 200 9.73 -7.71 0.93
N CYS A 201 10.61 -6.80 0.51
CA CYS A 201 11.47 -6.01 1.37
C CYS A 201 10.83 -4.65 1.65
N CYS A 202 10.23 -4.51 2.84
CA CYS A 202 9.52 -3.31 3.31
C CYS A 202 10.18 -2.70 4.56
N ALA A 203 11.49 -2.88 4.71
CA ALA A 203 12.24 -2.35 5.85
C ALA A 203 12.38 -0.82 5.78
N ALA A 204 12.89 -0.23 6.86
CA ALA A 204 13.15 1.20 6.91
C ALA A 204 14.20 1.62 5.86
N ALA A 205 14.14 2.89 5.46
CA ALA A 205 15.05 3.45 4.48
C ALA A 205 16.52 3.28 4.89
N GLY A 206 17.38 2.87 3.95
CA GLY A 206 18.81 2.64 4.20
C GLY A 206 19.13 1.39 5.00
N ILE A 207 18.18 0.47 5.18
CA ILE A 207 18.39 -0.79 5.90
C ILE A 207 18.34 -1.96 4.93
N GLN A 208 19.50 -2.59 4.70
CA GLN A 208 19.59 -3.86 3.97
C GLN A 208 19.13 -5.01 4.87
N VAL A 209 18.21 -5.83 4.37
CA VAL A 209 17.60 -6.93 5.12
C VAL A 209 17.88 -8.30 4.52
N VAL A 210 18.29 -8.39 3.25
CA VAL A 210 18.70 -9.64 2.61
C VAL A 210 19.92 -9.42 1.71
N SER A 211 20.84 -10.39 1.71
CA SER A 211 22.06 -10.35 0.88
C SER A 211 21.91 -11.14 -0.43
N VAL A 212 22.77 -10.85 -1.41
CA VAL A 212 22.86 -11.62 -2.66
C VAL A 212 23.20 -13.08 -2.36
N ALA A 213 24.08 -13.35 -1.39
CA ALA A 213 24.45 -14.71 -1.01
C ALA A 213 23.24 -15.49 -0.45
N GLN A 214 22.39 -14.86 0.35
CA GLN A 214 21.16 -15.45 0.87
C GLN A 214 20.15 -15.75 -0.25
N MET A 215 20.00 -14.82 -1.21
CA MET A 215 19.12 -15.02 -2.36
C MET A 215 19.65 -16.13 -3.29
N ALA A 216 20.95 -16.15 -3.59
CA ALA A 216 21.59 -17.17 -4.42
C ALA A 216 21.52 -18.57 -3.81
N ALA A 217 21.49 -18.67 -2.47
CA ALA A 217 21.37 -19.95 -1.78
C ALA A 217 19.96 -20.54 -1.81
N SER A 218 18.93 -19.78 -2.18
CA SER A 218 17.56 -20.29 -2.30
C SER A 218 17.33 -20.94 -3.66
N ALA A 219 16.90 -22.20 -3.65
CA ALA A 219 16.48 -22.89 -4.88
C ALA A 219 15.04 -22.53 -5.31
N GLY A 220 14.24 -21.96 -4.41
CA GLY A 220 12.81 -21.70 -4.62
C GLY A 220 12.46 -20.24 -4.88
N LEU A 221 13.33 -19.30 -4.50
CA LEU A 221 13.06 -17.87 -4.63
C LEU A 221 13.07 -17.46 -6.10
N LYS A 222 11.94 -16.90 -6.55
CA LYS A 222 11.73 -16.47 -7.94
C LYS A 222 11.88 -14.96 -8.08
N LEU A 223 11.39 -14.22 -7.10
CA LEU A 223 11.28 -12.77 -7.19
C LEU A 223 11.53 -12.09 -5.84
N VAL A 224 12.22 -10.95 -5.87
CA VAL A 224 12.38 -10.03 -4.74
C VAL A 224 11.90 -8.64 -5.17
N ALA A 225 11.06 -8.01 -4.34
CA ALA A 225 10.60 -6.65 -4.54
C ALA A 225 11.03 -5.79 -3.35
N ASP A 226 11.62 -4.63 -3.62
CA ASP A 226 12.20 -3.75 -2.60
C ASP A 226 11.68 -2.33 -2.75
N VAL A 227 11.07 -1.80 -1.68
CA VAL A 227 10.54 -0.43 -1.65
C VAL A 227 11.56 0.59 -1.14
N ASN A 228 12.75 0.16 -0.73
CA ASN A 228 13.80 1.05 -0.24
C ASN A 228 14.59 1.69 -1.39
N ALA A 229 14.37 2.99 -1.62
CA ALA A 229 15.15 3.78 -2.58
C ALA A 229 16.43 4.41 -1.99
N VAL A 230 16.67 4.28 -0.68
CA VAL A 230 17.79 4.90 0.02
C VAL A 230 18.91 3.86 0.20
N PRO A 231 20.13 4.13 -0.30
CA PRO A 231 21.26 3.21 -0.12
C PRO A 231 21.66 2.99 1.35
N PRO A 232 22.07 1.77 1.74
CA PRO A 232 21.97 0.54 0.94
C PRO A 232 20.50 0.12 0.74
N THR A 233 20.21 -0.50 -0.41
CA THR A 233 18.88 -1.05 -0.71
C THR A 233 18.50 -2.15 0.30
N GLY A 234 17.21 -2.42 0.44
CA GLY A 234 16.69 -3.47 1.31
C GLY A 234 17.11 -4.87 0.85
N ALA A 235 17.03 -5.12 -0.45
CA ALA A 235 17.61 -6.30 -1.08
C ALA A 235 18.91 -5.93 -1.78
N GLU A 236 20.01 -6.54 -1.35
CA GLU A 236 21.32 -6.28 -1.93
C GLU A 236 21.34 -6.59 -3.43
N GLY A 237 21.87 -5.67 -4.24
CA GLY A 237 22.01 -5.85 -5.68
C GLY A 237 20.73 -5.63 -6.49
N VAL A 238 19.58 -5.35 -5.86
CA VAL A 238 18.38 -4.90 -6.57
C VAL A 238 18.52 -3.41 -6.91
N ASP A 239 18.72 -3.12 -8.20
CA ASP A 239 18.73 -1.73 -8.68
C ASP A 239 17.36 -1.06 -8.45
N VAL A 240 17.34 0.21 -8.06
CA VAL A 240 16.10 0.93 -7.76
C VAL A 240 15.15 1.05 -8.97
N MET A 241 15.67 0.97 -10.20
CA MET A 241 14.89 0.94 -11.44
C MET A 241 14.62 -0.48 -11.95
N ALA A 242 15.12 -1.54 -11.31
CA ALA A 242 14.89 -2.91 -11.73
C ALA A 242 13.39 -3.20 -11.82
N ASP A 243 12.95 -3.83 -12.89
CA ASP A 243 11.54 -4.18 -13.11
C ASP A 243 11.47 -5.58 -13.75
N GLY A 244 11.66 -6.60 -12.92
CA GLY A 244 11.74 -7.99 -13.36
C GLY A 244 13.07 -8.34 -14.03
N VAL A 245 14.16 -7.74 -13.54
CA VAL A 245 15.52 -7.98 -14.04
C VAL A 245 16.27 -8.90 -13.07
N PRO A 246 17.02 -9.92 -13.54
CA PRO A 246 17.78 -10.79 -12.65
C PRO A 246 18.75 -10.00 -11.75
N VAL A 247 18.75 -10.30 -10.45
CA VAL A 247 19.74 -9.78 -9.50
C VAL A 247 21.07 -10.45 -9.77
N ALA A 248 22.13 -9.65 -9.97
CA ALA A 248 23.45 -10.13 -10.33
C ALA A 248 23.96 -11.19 -9.32
N GLY A 249 24.45 -12.32 -9.84
CA GLY A 249 24.88 -13.46 -9.02
C GLY A 249 23.76 -14.40 -8.58
N THR A 250 22.51 -14.19 -9.04
CA THR A 250 21.35 -15.02 -8.72
C THR A 250 20.50 -15.29 -9.97
N GLN A 251 19.52 -16.19 -9.87
CA GLN A 251 18.45 -16.35 -10.87
C GLN A 251 17.15 -15.61 -10.47
N VAL A 252 17.18 -14.85 -9.37
CA VAL A 252 16.02 -14.18 -8.79
C VAL A 252 15.75 -12.88 -9.53
N LEU A 253 14.50 -12.61 -9.90
CA LEU A 253 14.11 -11.34 -10.50
C LEU A 253 13.98 -10.25 -9.43
N GLY A 254 14.58 -9.10 -9.65
CA GLY A 254 14.48 -7.92 -8.80
C GLY A 254 13.45 -6.92 -9.32
N ILE A 255 12.70 -6.33 -8.40
CA ILE A 255 11.84 -5.16 -8.63
C ILE A 255 12.24 -4.08 -7.63
N GLY A 256 12.74 -2.95 -8.13
CA GLY A 256 13.25 -1.85 -7.34
C GLY A 256 12.22 -0.79 -6.99
N ALA A 257 12.60 0.07 -6.04
CA ALA A 257 11.72 1.04 -5.41
C ALA A 257 11.13 2.08 -6.38
N LEU A 258 11.87 2.48 -7.42
CA LEU A 258 11.40 3.45 -8.42
C LEU A 258 10.50 2.80 -9.48
N ALA A 259 10.74 1.53 -9.83
CA ALA A 259 9.80 0.77 -10.68
C ALA A 259 8.43 0.62 -9.98
N ILE A 260 8.45 0.34 -8.67
CA ILE A 260 7.26 0.33 -7.81
C ILE A 260 6.67 1.74 -7.70
N GLY A 261 7.53 2.74 -7.44
CA GLY A 261 7.17 4.14 -7.26
C GLY A 261 6.44 4.75 -8.47
N ASN A 262 6.85 4.38 -9.69
CA ASN A 262 6.19 4.82 -10.91
C ASN A 262 4.74 4.31 -11.00
N LEU A 263 4.51 3.03 -10.70
CA LEU A 263 3.15 2.48 -10.66
C LEU A 263 2.35 3.04 -9.48
N LYS A 264 2.98 3.25 -8.33
CA LYS A 264 2.38 3.89 -7.15
C LYS A 264 1.85 5.29 -7.51
N TYR A 265 2.66 6.10 -8.18
CA TYR A 265 2.27 7.44 -8.63
C TYR A 265 1.04 7.36 -9.55
N ALA A 266 1.09 6.52 -10.58
CA ALA A 266 -0.04 6.35 -11.51
C ALA A 266 -1.31 5.85 -10.81
N THR A 267 -1.16 4.92 -9.85
CA THR A 267 -2.27 4.36 -9.07
C THR A 267 -2.94 5.43 -8.23
N GLN A 268 -2.17 6.21 -7.45
CA GLN A 268 -2.73 7.27 -6.61
C GLN A 268 -3.40 8.36 -7.46
N HIS A 269 -2.79 8.74 -8.59
CA HIS A 269 -3.38 9.71 -9.52
C HIS A 269 -4.74 9.24 -10.05
N GLN A 270 -4.81 7.98 -10.47
CA GLN A 270 -6.04 7.40 -11.01
C GLN A 270 -7.14 7.29 -9.95
N LEU A 271 -6.80 6.89 -8.72
CA LEU A 271 -7.75 6.86 -7.60
C LEU A 271 -8.32 8.26 -7.29
N LEU A 272 -7.46 9.28 -7.24
CA LEU A 272 -7.89 10.66 -7.04
C LEU A 272 -8.81 11.16 -8.17
N LYS A 273 -8.50 10.80 -9.42
CA LYS A 273 -9.37 11.10 -10.56
C LYS A 273 -10.73 10.41 -10.45
N GLN A 274 -10.76 9.14 -10.05
CA GLN A 274 -12.00 8.39 -9.85
C GLN A 274 -12.94 9.06 -8.84
N MET A 275 -12.41 9.74 -7.83
CA MET A 275 -13.23 10.48 -6.86
C MET A 275 -14.09 11.57 -7.51
N LEU A 276 -13.65 12.13 -8.65
CA LEU A 276 -14.33 13.20 -9.39
C LEU A 276 -15.11 12.71 -10.63
N SER A 277 -14.68 11.59 -11.23
CA SER A 277 -15.25 11.10 -12.49
C SER A 277 -16.27 9.97 -12.33
N ALA A 278 -16.26 9.26 -11.19
CA ALA A 278 -17.21 8.19 -10.96
C ALA A 278 -18.64 8.72 -10.76
N GLU A 279 -19.63 7.98 -11.26
CA GLU A 279 -21.04 8.37 -11.13
C GLU A 279 -21.57 8.28 -9.70
N THR A 280 -20.99 7.37 -8.91
CA THR A 280 -21.30 7.16 -7.50
C THR A 280 -20.11 7.53 -6.62
N PRO A 281 -20.34 8.00 -5.38
CA PRO A 281 -19.27 8.21 -4.40
C PRO A 281 -18.41 6.95 -4.23
N GLN A 282 -17.10 7.13 -4.25
CA GLN A 282 -16.15 6.04 -4.08
C GLN A 282 -15.71 5.90 -2.62
N ARG A 283 -15.31 4.69 -2.23
CA ARG A 283 -14.61 4.44 -0.97
C ARG A 283 -13.34 3.67 -1.29
N LEU A 284 -12.22 4.36 -1.24
CA LEU A 284 -10.94 3.90 -1.75
C LEU A 284 -9.96 3.64 -0.60
N ASP A 285 -9.36 2.45 -0.61
CA ASP A 285 -8.38 1.97 0.35
C ASP A 285 -7.28 1.14 -0.36
N PHE A 286 -6.48 0.38 0.39
CA PHE A 286 -5.40 -0.43 -0.17
C PHE A 286 -5.87 -1.57 -1.09
N LEU A 287 -7.09 -2.11 -0.90
CA LEU A 287 -7.65 -3.12 -1.81
C LEU A 287 -8.08 -2.46 -3.13
N SER A 288 -8.73 -1.30 -3.03
CA SER A 288 -9.11 -0.50 -4.21
C SER A 288 -7.86 -0.04 -4.98
N ALA A 289 -6.79 0.30 -4.27
CA ALA A 289 -5.50 0.64 -4.87
C ALA A 289 -4.87 -0.55 -5.60
N PHE A 290 -4.94 -1.76 -5.04
CA PHE A 290 -4.42 -2.95 -5.69
C PHE A 290 -5.15 -3.27 -7.00
N GLU A 291 -6.48 -3.22 -7.00
CA GLU A 291 -7.25 -3.44 -8.22
C GLU A 291 -7.00 -2.36 -9.28
N THR A 292 -6.82 -1.10 -8.85
CA THR A 292 -6.43 -0.02 -9.77
C THR A 292 -5.02 -0.22 -10.34
N ALA A 293 -4.05 -0.63 -9.51
CA ALA A 293 -2.70 -0.93 -9.95
C ALA A 293 -2.66 -2.09 -10.96
N ARG A 294 -3.47 -3.14 -10.72
CA ARG A 294 -3.66 -4.26 -11.68
C ARG A 294 -4.22 -3.78 -13.02
N ALA A 295 -5.24 -2.93 -12.99
CA ALA A 295 -5.86 -2.40 -14.21
C ALA A 295 -4.84 -1.60 -15.03
N ILE A 296 -4.06 -0.71 -14.39
CA ILE A 296 -3.01 0.09 -15.06
C ILE A 296 -1.95 -0.79 -15.72
N LEU A 297 -1.62 -1.96 -15.14
CA LEU A 297 -0.63 -2.88 -15.71
C LEU A 297 -1.19 -3.81 -16.81
N ALA A 298 -2.50 -3.85 -16.98
CA ALA A 298 -3.18 -4.63 -18.01
C ALA A 298 -3.39 -3.84 -19.31
N ASP A 299 -3.39 -2.51 -19.22
CA ASP A 299 -3.39 -1.56 -20.34
C ASP A 299 -2.01 -1.46 -21.01
#